data_AF-A0A4Q0YER5-F1
#
_entry.id   AF-A0A4Q0YER5-F1
#
_cell.length_a   1.000
_cell.length_b   1.000
_cell.length_c   1.000
_cell.angle_alpha   90.00
_cell.angle_beta   90.00
_cell.angle_gamma   90.00
#
_symmetry.space_group_name_H-M   'P 1'
#
loop_
_entity.id
_entity.type
_entity.pdbx_description
1 polymer ?
#
loop_
_entity_poly.entity_id
_entity_poly.type
_entity_poly.pdbx_seq_one_letter_code
_entity_poly.pdbx_strand_id
1 'polypeptide(L)'
;MTRELINQEDFEAHLVLEANGDVTAMYRHISLTSVFQPIFNRAREVMGYEALCRVTDDNGQHICCTDIFYQCCDENWVIHQHNLDKLSRVVHLRNFSQYNVDCSLFLNVLPISAIRGLTPTRTIS
;
A
#
# COMPACT_ATOMS: atom_id res chain seq x y z
N MET A 1 -22.34 -1.36 0.05
CA MET A 1 -21.68 -0.51 1.06
C MET A 1 -20.24 -0.97 1.17
N THR A 2 -19.25 -0.09 0.98
CA THR A 2 -17.85 -0.45 1.15
C THR A 2 -17.47 -0.35 2.62
N ARG A 3 -16.81 -1.39 3.15
CA ARG A 3 -16.32 -1.46 4.53
C ARG A 3 -14.82 -1.17 4.57
N GLU A 4 -14.36 -0.61 5.69
CA GLU A 4 -12.94 -0.47 5.99
C GLU A 4 -12.30 -1.85 6.29
N LEU A 5 -11.09 -2.09 5.80
CA LEU A 5 -10.30 -3.30 6.10
C LEU A 5 -9.65 -3.14 7.48
N ILE A 6 -9.95 -4.06 8.41
CA ILE A 6 -9.58 -3.92 9.82
C ILE A 6 -8.75 -5.12 10.29
N ASN A 7 -9.15 -6.33 9.97
CA ASN A 7 -8.50 -7.57 10.41
C ASN A 7 -7.72 -8.24 9.27
N GLN A 8 -6.93 -9.26 9.59
CA GLN A 8 -6.12 -9.98 8.61
C GLN A 8 -6.96 -10.57 7.48
N GLU A 9 -8.11 -11.21 7.78
CA GLU A 9 -8.99 -11.82 6.78
C GLU A 9 -9.50 -10.79 5.76
N ASP A 10 -9.83 -9.58 6.21
CA ASP A 10 -10.23 -8.47 5.33
C ASP A 10 -9.14 -8.17 4.30
N PHE A 11 -7.86 -8.22 4.70
CA PHE A 11 -6.73 -8.01 3.79
C PHE A 11 -6.51 -9.20 2.87
N GLU A 12 -6.43 -10.42 3.40
CA GLU A 12 -6.15 -11.63 2.59
C GLU A 12 -7.17 -11.82 1.47
N ALA A 13 -8.43 -11.42 1.67
CA ALA A 13 -9.47 -11.46 0.64
C ALA A 13 -9.15 -10.63 -0.62
N HIS A 14 -8.20 -9.71 -0.53
CA HIS A 14 -7.75 -8.85 -1.63
C HIS A 14 -6.36 -9.23 -2.14
N LEU A 15 -5.64 -10.16 -1.51
CA LEU A 15 -4.25 -10.46 -1.84
C LEU A 15 -4.16 -11.71 -2.72
N VAL A 16 -3.31 -11.63 -3.72
CA VAL A 16 -3.00 -12.73 -4.64
C VAL A 16 -1.50 -12.99 -4.56
N LEU A 17 -1.13 -14.25 -4.28
CA LEU A 17 0.25 -14.71 -4.39
C LEU A 17 0.52 -15.09 -5.83
N GLU A 18 1.43 -14.36 -6.46
CA GLU A 18 1.85 -14.58 -7.84
C GLU A 18 2.81 -15.76 -7.93
N ALA A 19 2.94 -16.33 -9.13
CA ALA A 19 3.80 -17.48 -9.38
C ALA A 19 5.29 -17.20 -9.12
N ASN A 20 5.73 -15.94 -9.21
CA ASN A 20 7.09 -15.51 -8.91
C ASN A 20 7.34 -15.28 -7.40
N GLY A 21 6.31 -15.48 -6.56
CA GLY A 21 6.37 -15.25 -5.12
C GLY A 21 5.92 -13.85 -4.70
N ASP A 22 5.83 -12.87 -5.61
CA ASP A 22 5.31 -11.55 -5.27
C ASP A 22 3.85 -11.62 -4.82
N VAL A 23 3.45 -10.66 -4.00
CA VAL A 23 2.06 -10.45 -3.64
C VAL A 23 1.54 -9.22 -4.36
N THR A 24 0.36 -9.37 -4.96
CA THR A 24 -0.42 -8.31 -5.58
C THR A 24 -1.70 -8.09 -4.76
N ALA A 25 -2.22 -6.86 -4.72
CA ALA A 25 -3.57 -6.61 -4.18
C ALA A 25 -4.56 -6.30 -5.32
N MET A 26 -5.67 -7.01 -5.36
CA MET A 26 -6.83 -6.72 -6.21
C MET A 26 -7.82 -5.88 -5.41
N TYR A 27 -8.17 -4.68 -5.89
CA TYR A 27 -9.15 -3.83 -5.24
C TYR A 27 -10.07 -3.18 -6.28
N ARG A 28 -11.34 -3.61 -6.32
CA ARG A 28 -12.29 -3.19 -7.37
C ARG A 28 -11.75 -3.52 -8.77
N HIS A 29 -11.51 -2.51 -9.60
CA HIS A 29 -11.07 -2.62 -11.01
C HIS A 29 -9.58 -2.33 -11.20
N ILE A 30 -8.82 -2.42 -10.11
CA ILE A 30 -7.39 -2.12 -10.13
C ILE A 30 -6.59 -3.17 -9.39
N SER A 31 -5.36 -3.33 -9.85
CA SER A 31 -4.30 -4.14 -9.27
C SER A 31 -3.21 -3.25 -8.71
N LEU A 32 -2.73 -3.56 -7.50
CA LEU A 32 -1.62 -2.88 -6.84
C LEU A 32 -0.40 -3.80 -6.74
N THR A 33 0.73 -3.35 -7.25
CA THR A 33 2.04 -4.00 -7.09
C THR A 33 3.06 -3.05 -6.45
N SER A 34 4.23 -3.59 -6.09
CA SER A 34 5.32 -2.85 -5.46
C SER A 34 6.53 -2.76 -6.38
N VAL A 35 7.19 -1.61 -6.37
CA VAL A 35 8.60 -1.49 -6.80
C VAL A 35 9.40 -0.73 -5.74
N PHE A 36 10.71 -0.94 -5.72
CA PHE A 36 11.59 -0.43 -4.68
C PHE A 36 12.69 0.44 -5.29
N GLN A 37 12.64 1.74 -5.01
CA GLN A 37 13.62 2.69 -5.51
C GLN A 37 14.75 2.87 -4.48
N PRO A 38 16.02 2.58 -4.84
CA PRO A 38 17.13 2.75 -3.91
C PRO A 38 17.35 4.22 -3.56
N ILE A 39 17.60 4.48 -2.28
CA ILE A 39 18.00 5.78 -1.73
C ILE A 39 19.49 5.71 -1.41
N PHE A 40 20.26 6.66 -1.93
CA PHE A 40 21.72 6.68 -1.81
C PHE A 40 22.20 7.73 -0.82
N ASN A 41 23.25 7.41 -0.05
CA ASN A 41 23.99 8.41 0.72
C ASN A 41 24.88 9.28 -0.20
N ARG A 42 25.58 10.24 0.41
CA ARG A 42 26.54 11.11 -0.31
C ARG A 42 27.72 10.33 -0.92
N ALA A 43 28.04 9.15 -0.39
CA ALA A 43 29.07 8.26 -0.91
C ALA A 43 28.55 7.31 -2.02
N ARG A 44 27.28 7.44 -2.44
CA ARG A 44 26.60 6.59 -3.43
C ARG A 44 26.38 5.14 -2.99
N GLU A 45 26.33 4.90 -1.69
CA GLU A 45 25.95 3.61 -1.11
C GLU A 45 24.44 3.60 -0.84
N VAL A 46 23.79 2.45 -1.02
CA VAL A 46 22.36 2.29 -0.74
C VAL A 46 22.14 2.37 0.78
N MET A 47 21.37 3.35 1.24
CA MET A 47 20.94 3.48 2.63
C MET A 47 19.62 2.77 2.92
N GLY A 48 18.84 2.51 1.88
CA GLY A 48 17.50 1.92 1.99
C GLY A 48 16.75 2.06 0.68
N TYR A 49 15.45 1.74 0.71
CA TYR A 49 14.58 1.78 -0.46
C TYR A 49 13.30 2.52 -0.15
N GLU A 50 12.82 3.33 -1.09
CA GLU A 50 11.46 3.83 -1.10
C GLU A 50 10.55 2.81 -1.78
N ALA A 51 9.51 2.36 -1.09
CA ALA A 51 8.47 1.53 -1.68
C ALA A 51 7.47 2.42 -2.42
N LEU A 52 7.28 2.12 -3.71
CA LEU A 52 6.37 2.84 -4.58
C LEU A 52 5.32 1.88 -5.12
N CYS A 53 4.05 2.28 -5.02
CA CYS A 53 2.96 1.54 -5.61
C CYS A 53 2.98 1.67 -7.14
N ARG A 54 2.58 0.61 -7.83
CA ARG A 54 2.21 0.62 -9.24
C ARG A 54 0.79 0.13 -9.35
N VAL A 55 -0.02 0.86 -10.11
CA VAL A 55 -1.43 0.55 -10.30
C VAL A 55 -1.69 0.25 -11.76
N THR A 56 -2.45 -0.80 -12.02
CA THR A 56 -2.99 -1.11 -13.35
C THR A 56 -4.49 -1.31 -13.27
N ASP A 57 -5.21 -1.00 -14.34
CA ASP A 57 -6.62 -1.35 -14.48
C ASP A 57 -6.81 -2.84 -14.87
N ASP A 58 -8.07 -3.25 -15.04
CA ASP A 58 -8.46 -4.59 -15.48
C ASP A 58 -7.90 -4.97 -16.89
N ASN A 59 -7.50 -3.99 -17.70
CA ASN A 59 -6.87 -4.20 -19.01
C ASN A 59 -5.34 -4.23 -18.93
N GLY A 60 -4.75 -4.08 -17.74
CA GLY A 60 -3.31 -3.99 -17.52
C GLY A 60 -2.72 -2.62 -17.86
N GLN A 61 -3.54 -1.60 -18.13
CA GLN A 61 -3.07 -0.25 -18.40
C GLN A 61 -2.66 0.42 -17.10
N HIS A 62 -1.48 1.05 -17.10
CA HIS A 62 -1.00 1.79 -15.94
C HIS A 62 -1.89 2.99 -15.62
N ILE A 63 -2.24 3.13 -14.34
CA ILE A 63 -2.94 4.27 -13.78
C ILE A 63 -2.00 5.06 -12.88
N CYS A 64 -2.09 6.39 -12.94
CA CYS A 64 -1.35 7.26 -12.04
C CYS A 64 -1.81 7.04 -10.59
N CYS A 65 -0.85 6.75 -9.69
CA CYS A 65 -1.15 6.59 -8.27
C CYS A 65 -1.81 7.84 -7.67
N THR A 66 -1.41 9.04 -8.10
CA THR A 66 -2.02 10.28 -7.63
C THR A 66 -3.51 10.35 -7.93
N ASP A 67 -3.95 9.87 -9.10
CA ASP A 67 -5.36 9.84 -9.45
C ASP A 67 -6.12 8.88 -8.54
N ILE A 68 -5.54 7.71 -8.24
CA ILE A 68 -6.14 6.69 -7.37
C ILE A 68 -6.15 7.06 -5.88
N PHE A 69 -5.16 7.82 -5.41
CA PHE A 69 -5.07 8.22 -4.00
C PHE A 69 -5.70 9.58 -3.73
N TYR A 70 -5.91 10.45 -4.73
CA TYR A 70 -6.43 11.81 -4.53
C TYR A 70 -7.70 12.15 -5.33
N GLN A 71 -8.10 11.36 -6.33
CA GLN A 71 -9.31 11.61 -7.12
C GLN A 71 -10.33 10.45 -7.03
N CYS A 72 -11.34 10.58 -6.16
CA CYS A 72 -12.70 10.11 -6.47
C CYS A 72 -13.74 11.05 -5.84
N CYS A 73 -14.87 11.12 -6.53
CA CYS A 73 -16.05 11.88 -6.16
C CYS A 73 -17.16 10.94 -5.63
N ASP A 74 -16.81 9.89 -4.88
CA ASP A 74 -17.76 8.95 -4.26
C ASP A 74 -18.02 9.37 -2.80
N GLU A 75 -19.25 9.22 -2.32
CA GLU A 75 -19.66 9.46 -0.92
C GLU A 75 -18.81 8.66 0.08
N ASN A 76 -18.27 7.51 -0.32
CA ASN A 76 -17.39 6.67 0.51
C ASN A 76 -15.90 6.79 0.18
N TRP A 77 -15.49 7.81 -0.55
CA TRP A 77 -14.12 7.98 -1.05
C TRP A 77 -13.03 7.82 0.01
N VAL A 78 -13.25 8.36 1.21
CA VAL A 78 -12.30 8.29 2.33
C VAL A 78 -12.02 6.84 2.75
N ILE A 79 -13.02 5.96 2.73
CA ILE A 79 -12.85 4.54 3.07
C ILE A 79 -12.00 3.85 1.99
N HIS A 80 -12.20 4.20 0.72
CA HIS A 80 -11.42 3.67 -0.39
C HIS A 80 -9.95 4.07 -0.32
N GLN A 81 -9.68 5.37 -0.15
CA GLN A 81 -8.31 5.87 0.03
C GLN A 81 -7.58 5.14 1.16
N HIS A 82 -8.28 4.95 2.28
CA HIS A 82 -7.70 4.28 3.44
C HIS A 82 -7.40 2.81 3.19
N ASN A 83 -8.33 2.09 2.56
CA ASN A 83 -8.12 0.68 2.21
C ASN A 83 -6.97 0.52 1.22
N LEU A 84 -6.87 1.41 0.23
CA LEU A 84 -5.77 1.43 -0.74
C LEU A 84 -4.43 1.71 -0.07
N ASP A 85 -4.37 2.67 0.86
CA ASP A 85 -3.16 2.99 1.64
C ASP A 85 -2.71 1.84 2.55
N LYS A 86 -3.67 1.12 3.14
CA LYS A 86 -3.35 -0.07 3.94
C LYS A 86 -2.88 -1.22 3.06
N LEU A 87 -3.57 -1.50 1.95
CA LEU A 87 -3.22 -2.58 1.02
C LEU A 87 -1.86 -2.35 0.37
N SER A 88 -1.55 -1.13 -0.08
CA SER A 88 -0.25 -0.82 -0.67
C SER A 88 0.89 -1.14 0.29
N ARG A 89 0.75 -0.79 1.57
CA ARG A 89 1.74 -1.11 2.61
C ARG A 89 1.90 -2.60 2.86
N VAL A 90 0.80 -3.37 2.86
CA VAL A 90 0.87 -4.83 3.01
C VAL A 90 1.62 -5.44 1.83
N VAL A 91 1.31 -5.03 0.61
CA VAL A 91 2.01 -5.48 -0.62
C VAL A 91 3.49 -5.08 -0.58
N HIS A 92 3.82 -3.85 -0.16
CA HIS A 92 5.20 -3.40 0.01
C HIS A 92 5.99 -4.26 0.99
N LEU A 93 5.44 -4.51 2.17
CA LEU A 93 6.12 -5.27 3.22
C LEU A 93 6.29 -6.75 2.83
N ARG A 94 5.27 -7.37 2.24
CA ARG A 94 5.36 -8.77 1.79
C ARG A 94 6.41 -8.93 0.70
N ASN A 95 6.39 -8.09 -0.32
CA ASN A 95 7.33 -8.24 -1.44
C ASN A 95 8.76 -7.87 -1.02
N PHE A 96 8.93 -6.83 -0.19
CA PHE A 96 10.26 -6.43 0.26
C PHE A 96 10.92 -7.47 1.17
N SER A 97 10.13 -8.15 2.01
CA SER A 97 10.65 -9.17 2.94
C SER A 97 11.39 -10.32 2.24
N GLN A 98 11.14 -10.55 0.95
CA GLN A 98 11.75 -11.62 0.16
C GLN A 98 13.23 -11.37 -0.14
N TYR A 99 13.66 -10.11 -0.16
CA TYR A 99 15.04 -9.76 -0.45
C TYR A 99 15.99 -9.99 0.73
N ASN A 100 15.45 -10.21 1.94
CA ASN A 100 16.22 -10.49 3.17
C ASN A 100 17.41 -9.53 3.38
N VAL A 101 17.17 -8.23 3.12
CA VAL A 101 18.18 -7.16 3.23
C VAL A 101 18.05 -6.44 4.56
N ASP A 102 19.18 -6.23 5.24
CA ASP A 102 19.25 -5.41 6.45
C ASP A 102 19.42 -3.93 6.08
N CYS A 103 18.33 -3.29 5.66
CA CYS A 103 18.31 -1.87 5.33
C CYS A 103 16.94 -1.24 5.61
N SER A 104 16.88 0.10 5.56
CA SER A 104 15.63 0.82 5.81
C SER A 104 14.68 0.72 4.61
N LEU A 105 13.40 0.44 4.89
CA LEU A 105 12.30 0.57 3.92
C LEU A 105 11.47 1.82 4.28
N PHE A 106 11.36 2.74 3.33
CA PHE A 106 10.56 3.94 3.46
C PHE A 106 9.20 3.71 2.80
N LEU A 107 8.13 3.91 3.58
CA LEU A 107 6.75 3.71 3.14
C LEU A 107 6.04 5.06 3.00
N ASN A 108 5.34 5.25 1.89
CA ASN A 108 4.41 6.35 1.72
C ASN A 108 3.10 6.05 2.48
N VAL A 109 2.61 7.03 3.24
CA VAL A 109 1.39 6.91 4.05
C VAL A 109 0.53 8.15 3.88
N LEU A 110 -0.77 7.97 3.67
CA LEU A 110 -1.71 9.09 3.68
C LEU A 110 -1.77 9.72 5.09
N PRO A 111 -1.80 11.07 5.20
CA PRO A 111 -1.87 11.74 6.50
C PRO A 111 -3.00 11.25 7.41
N ILE A 112 -4.17 10.96 6.84
CA ILE A 112 -5.34 10.47 7.58
C ILE A 112 -5.10 9.08 8.20
N SER A 113 -4.36 8.21 7.52
CA SER A 113 -3.97 6.88 8.01
C SER A 113 -2.97 6.99 9.16
N ALA A 114 -2.03 7.94 9.07
CA ALA A 114 -1.01 8.15 10.09
C ALA A 114 -1.61 8.70 11.40
N ILE A 115 -2.51 9.68 11.33
CA ILE A 115 -3.10 10.34 12.51
C ILE A 115 -3.98 9.38 13.31
N ARG A 116 -4.76 8.52 12.65
CA ARG A 116 -5.63 7.54 13.35
C ARG A 116 -4.83 6.51 14.16
N GLY A 117 -3.66 6.09 13.68
CA GLY A 117 -2.76 5.21 14.43
C GLY A 117 -2.11 5.87 15.66
N LEU A 118 -2.10 7.21 15.71
CA LEU A 118 -1.53 8.00 16.80
C LEU A 118 -2.57 8.47 17.82
N THR A 119 -3.86 8.34 17.52
CA THR A 119 -4.92 8.73 18.45
C THR A 119 -5.21 7.54 19.37
N PRO A 120 -4.91 7.61 20.68
CA PRO A 120 -5.22 6.50 21.58
C PRO A 120 -6.72 6.23 21.53
N THR A 121 -7.10 4.98 21.30
CA THR A 121 -8.48 4.52 21.37
C THR A 121 -8.99 4.87 22.77
N ARG A 122 -9.82 5.92 22.88
CA ARG A 122 -10.51 6.22 24.14
C ARG A 122 -11.49 5.09 24.38
N THR A 123 -11.08 4.11 25.17
CA THR A 123 -12.00 3.15 25.78
C THR A 123 -12.89 3.95 26.73
N ILE A 124 -14.12 4.22 26.31
CA ILE A 124 -15.14 4.77 27.20
C ILE A 124 -15.62 3.58 28.04
N SER A 125 -15.29 3.63 29.33
CA SER A 125 -15.77 2.73 30.37
C SER A 125 -17.25 2.89 30.64
#